data_AF-A0A380FGV0-F1
#
_entry.id   AF-A0A380FGV0-F1
#
_cell.length_a   1.000
_cell.length_b   1.000
_cell.length_c   1.000
_cell.angle_alpha   90.00
_cell.angle_beta   90.00
_cell.angle_gamma   90.00
#
_symmetry.space_group_name_H-M   'P 1'
#
loop_
_entity.id
_entity.type
_entity.pdbx_description
1 polymer ?
#
loop_
_entity_poly.entity_id
_entity_poly.type
_entity_poly.pdbx_seq_one_letter_code
_entity_poly.pdbx_strand_id
1 'polypeptide(L)'
;MASDLYNENEAATAILNEAQSAVDFDLLETMFTDSDEKLGQTENTQPALLTHSSALLSALENIDADYTMGHSLGEYVSLVASGVLKFEDAVKNCAQTWSIDGSSLSRWCW
;
A
#
# COMPACT_ATOMS: atom_id res chain seq x y z
N MET A 1 9.54 4.10 -6.84
CA MET A 1 8.55 3.07 -7.19
C MET A 1 7.22 3.71 -7.59
N ALA A 2 6.43 3.10 -8.49
CA ALA A 2 5.09 3.54 -8.92
C ALA A 2 4.99 4.89 -9.68
N SER A 3 6.10 5.57 -9.95
CA SER A 3 6.08 6.87 -10.65
C SER A 3 5.65 6.75 -12.11
N ASP A 4 5.96 5.62 -12.74
CA ASP A 4 5.44 5.21 -14.04
C ASP A 4 3.91 5.08 -14.02
N LEU A 5 3.38 4.31 -13.08
CA LEU A 5 1.93 4.11 -12.93
C LEU A 5 1.18 5.42 -12.67
N TYR A 6 1.77 6.31 -11.88
CA TYR A 6 1.21 7.63 -11.58
C TYR A 6 1.09 8.54 -12.82
N ASN A 7 2.01 8.42 -13.78
CA ASN A 7 2.03 9.30 -14.95
C ASN A 7 1.23 8.72 -16.12
N GLU A 8 1.05 7.40 -16.15
CA GLU A 8 0.55 6.69 -17.34
C GLU A 8 -0.84 6.07 -17.17
N ASN A 9 -1.35 5.94 -15.92
CA ASN A 9 -2.62 5.26 -15.67
C ASN A 9 -3.51 6.02 -14.67
N GLU A 10 -4.70 6.44 -15.11
CA GLU A 10 -5.64 7.21 -14.30
C GLU A 10 -6.17 6.44 -13.08
N ALA A 11 -6.43 5.14 -13.22
CA ALA A 11 -6.91 4.31 -12.11
C ALA A 11 -5.83 4.15 -11.03
N ALA A 12 -4.59 3.88 -11.42
CA ALA A 12 -3.45 3.81 -10.51
C ALA A 12 -3.19 5.16 -9.83
N THR A 13 -3.32 6.27 -10.57
CA THR A 13 -3.19 7.63 -10.03
C THR A 13 -4.21 7.89 -8.92
N ALA A 14 -5.46 7.45 -9.09
CA ALA A 14 -6.49 7.57 -8.07
C ALA A 14 -6.11 6.81 -6.78
N ILE A 15 -5.63 5.56 -6.91
CA ILE A 15 -5.18 4.76 -5.77
C ILE A 15 -4.00 5.40 -5.04
N LEU A 16 -3.01 5.91 -5.79
CA LEU A 16 -1.84 6.59 -5.22
C LEU A 16 -2.25 7.85 -4.44
N ASN A 17 -3.18 8.63 -4.96
CA ASN A 17 -3.70 9.83 -4.28
C ASN A 17 -4.56 9.50 -3.05
N GLU A 18 -5.36 8.43 -3.12
CA GLU A 18 -6.12 7.94 -1.97
C GLU A 18 -5.18 7.50 -0.84
N ALA A 19 -4.11 6.77 -1.17
CA ALA A 19 -3.12 6.34 -0.20
C ALA A 19 -2.40 7.51 0.48
N GLN A 20 -2.00 8.52 -0.30
CA GLN A 20 -1.41 9.76 0.22
C GLN A 20 -2.36 10.47 1.20
N SER A 21 -3.66 10.45 0.92
CA SER A 21 -4.67 11.08 1.78
C SER A 21 -4.96 10.28 3.05
N ALA A 22 -4.59 8.99 3.08
CA ALA A 22 -4.84 8.08 4.19
C ALA A 22 -3.74 8.10 5.27
N VAL A 23 -2.61 8.75 5.02
CA VAL A 23 -1.44 8.80 5.93
C VAL A 23 -1.01 10.23 6.23
N ASP A 24 -0.33 10.43 7.37
CA ASP A 24 0.08 11.74 7.86
C ASP A 24 1.52 12.15 7.43
N PHE A 25 2.07 11.53 6.39
CA PHE A 25 3.41 11.83 5.85
C PHE A 25 3.40 11.83 4.32
N ASP A 26 4.47 12.34 3.70
CA ASP A 26 4.58 12.40 2.24
C ASP A 26 4.97 11.04 1.66
N LEU A 27 3.97 10.18 1.48
CA LEU A 27 4.12 8.83 0.95
C LEU A 27 4.56 8.84 -0.51
N LEU A 28 4.02 9.74 -1.33
CA LEU A 28 4.37 9.81 -2.75
C LEU A 28 5.80 10.30 -2.96
N GLU A 29 6.27 11.30 -2.21
CA GLU A 29 7.69 11.68 -2.20
C GLU A 29 8.55 10.49 -1.80
N THR A 30 8.22 9.82 -0.68
CA THR A 30 8.97 8.66 -0.19
C THR A 30 9.01 7.54 -1.24
N MET A 31 7.92 7.31 -1.96
CA MET A 31 7.85 6.31 -3.03
C MET A 31 8.64 6.71 -4.27
N PHE A 32 8.55 7.96 -4.71
CA PHE A 32 9.08 8.38 -6.02
C PHE A 32 10.57 8.74 -5.98
N THR A 33 10.98 9.46 -4.95
CA THR A 33 12.33 10.02 -4.84
C THR A 33 13.14 9.36 -3.72
N ASP A 34 12.49 8.99 -2.62
CA ASP A 34 13.13 8.45 -1.42
C ASP A 34 14.30 9.35 -0.95
N SER A 35 14.09 10.67 -0.92
CA SER A 35 15.20 11.63 -0.75
C SER A 35 15.95 11.49 0.57
N ASP A 36 15.25 11.00 1.59
CA ASP A 36 15.74 10.80 2.95
C ASP A 36 16.10 9.33 3.27
N GLU A 37 16.15 8.45 2.26
CA GLU A 37 16.36 7.00 2.42
C GLU A 37 15.38 6.36 3.44
N LYS A 38 14.16 6.89 3.50
CA LYS A 38 13.10 6.51 4.44
C LYS A 38 12.35 5.26 3.98
N LEU A 39 12.35 4.97 2.69
CA LEU A 39 11.62 3.84 2.11
C LEU A 39 12.10 2.50 2.67
N GLY A 40 13.35 2.38 3.12
CA GLY A 40 13.89 1.18 3.75
C GLY A 40 13.39 0.91 5.17
N GLN A 41 12.73 1.89 5.80
CA GLN A 41 12.15 1.74 7.13
C GLN A 41 10.78 1.09 6.98
N THR A 42 10.56 -0.02 7.71
CA THR A 42 9.34 -0.84 7.60
C THR A 42 8.04 -0.02 7.67
N GLU A 43 8.00 1.00 8.53
CA GLU A 43 6.88 1.94 8.69
C GLU A 43 6.50 2.69 7.39
N ASN A 44 7.47 2.91 6.50
CA ASN A 44 7.27 3.51 5.18
C ASN A 44 7.17 2.44 4.08
N THR A 45 7.98 1.38 4.16
CA THR A 45 7.99 0.31 3.15
C THR A 45 6.64 -0.39 3.06
N GLN A 46 5.99 -0.66 4.19
CA GLN A 46 4.72 -1.39 4.22
C GLN A 46 3.58 -0.64 3.52
N PRO A 47 3.23 0.61 3.89
CA PRO A 47 2.22 1.38 3.16
C PRO A 47 2.63 1.63 1.70
N ALA A 48 3.93 1.82 1.40
CA ALA A 48 4.41 1.97 0.02
C ALA A 48 4.19 0.72 -0.83
N LEU A 49 4.51 -0.47 -0.30
CA LEU A 49 4.33 -1.75 -1.00
C LEU A 49 2.85 -2.09 -1.21
N LEU A 50 2.01 -1.88 -0.19
CA LEU A 50 0.56 -2.06 -0.31
C LEU A 50 -0.01 -1.16 -1.41
N THR A 51 0.38 0.12 -1.38
CA THR A 51 -0.08 1.13 -2.35
C THR A 51 0.37 0.79 -3.76
N HIS A 52 1.64 0.47 -3.96
CA HIS A 52 2.16 0.10 -5.28
C HIS A 52 1.44 -1.13 -5.85
N SER A 53 1.23 -2.17 -5.02
CA SER A 53 0.54 -3.39 -5.45
C SER A 53 -0.91 -3.14 -5.82
N SER A 54 -1.61 -2.29 -5.05
CA SER A 54 -3.01 -1.94 -5.31
C SER A 54 -3.15 -1.04 -6.54
N ALA A 55 -2.21 -0.11 -6.74
CA ALA A 55 -2.15 0.73 -7.92
C ALA A 55 -1.91 -0.13 -9.18
N LEU A 56 -1.00 -1.10 -9.12
CA LEU A 56 -0.77 -2.05 -10.20
C LEU A 56 -2.04 -2.87 -10.49
N LEU A 57 -2.70 -3.38 -9.45
CA LEU A 57 -3.96 -4.13 -9.61
C LEU A 57 -5.03 -3.29 -10.32
N SER A 58 -5.16 -2.01 -9.96
CA SER A 58 -6.11 -1.09 -10.60
C SER A 58 -5.77 -0.75 -12.05
N ALA A 59 -4.49 -0.80 -12.41
CA ALA A 59 -4.03 -0.60 -13.78
C ALA A 59 -4.24 -1.82 -14.67
N LEU A 60 -4.45 -3.01 -14.09
CA LEU A 60 -4.73 -4.24 -14.81
C LEU A 60 -6.23 -4.30 -15.17
N GLU A 61 -6.51 -4.45 -16.46
CA GLU A 61 -7.89 -4.61 -16.94
C GLU A 61 -8.35 -6.07 -16.88
N ASN A 62 -9.65 -6.29 -16.61
CA ASN A 62 -10.34 -7.58 -16.77
C ASN A 62 -9.78 -8.75 -15.95
N ILE A 63 -9.37 -8.51 -14.70
CA ILE A 63 -9.06 -9.62 -13.78
C ILE A 63 -10.36 -10.21 -13.24
N ASP A 64 -10.76 -11.37 -13.77
CA ASP A 64 -11.81 -12.22 -13.23
C ASP A 64 -11.15 -13.40 -12.50
N ALA A 65 -10.98 -13.24 -11.17
CA ALA A 65 -10.30 -14.21 -10.33
C ALA A 65 -11.26 -14.81 -9.30
N ASP A 66 -11.35 -16.15 -9.27
CA ASP A 66 -12.15 -16.86 -8.26
C ASP A 66 -11.55 -16.80 -6.85
N TYR A 67 -10.23 -16.61 -6.76
CA TYR A 67 -9.48 -16.61 -5.51
C TYR A 67 -8.36 -15.57 -5.54
N THR A 68 -8.11 -14.95 -4.39
CA THR A 68 -6.97 -14.07 -4.15
C THR A 68 -6.16 -14.58 -2.96
N MET A 69 -4.85 -14.37 -3.00
CA MET A 69 -3.92 -14.75 -1.93
C MET A 69 -2.78 -13.73 -1.87
N GLY A 70 -2.27 -13.46 -0.68
CA GLY A 70 -1.00 -12.77 -0.54
C GLY A 70 -0.27 -13.18 0.73
N HIS A 71 1.04 -13.08 0.68
CA HIS A 71 1.91 -13.51 1.77
C HIS A 71 2.18 -12.33 2.72
N SER A 72 1.91 -12.49 4.02
CA SER A 72 2.10 -11.45 5.03
C SER A 72 1.40 -10.15 4.62
N LEU A 73 2.12 -9.06 4.37
CA LEU A 73 1.54 -7.80 3.88
C LEU A 73 0.67 -7.97 2.63
N GLY A 74 1.02 -8.92 1.75
CA GLY A 74 0.24 -9.19 0.54
C GLY A 74 -1.19 -9.66 0.83
N GLU A 75 -1.47 -10.18 2.02
CA GLU A 75 -2.83 -10.53 2.43
C GLU A 75 -3.76 -9.31 2.39
N TYR A 76 -3.27 -8.13 2.82
CA TYR A 76 -4.05 -6.90 2.75
C TYR A 76 -4.41 -6.53 1.31
N VAL A 77 -3.46 -6.66 0.38
CA VAL A 77 -3.72 -6.44 -1.06
C VAL A 77 -4.78 -7.42 -1.56
N SER A 78 -4.72 -8.69 -1.14
CA SER A 78 -5.72 -9.71 -1.48
C SER A 78 -7.10 -9.41 -0.89
N LEU A 79 -7.18 -8.93 0.34
CA LEU A 79 -8.43 -8.52 0.99
C LEU A 79 -9.03 -7.27 0.34
N VAL A 80 -8.20 -6.34 -0.12
CA VAL A 80 -8.62 -5.18 -0.92
C VAL A 80 -9.12 -5.63 -2.30
N ALA A 81 -8.38 -6.51 -2.98
CA ALA A 81 -8.74 -7.05 -4.29
C ALA A 81 -10.08 -7.79 -4.29
N SER A 82 -10.37 -8.53 -3.20
CA SER A 82 -11.64 -9.24 -3.01
C SER A 82 -12.79 -8.34 -2.53
N GLY A 83 -12.53 -7.05 -2.24
CA GLY A 83 -13.51 -6.09 -1.76
C GLY A 83 -13.94 -6.28 -0.30
N VAL A 84 -13.29 -7.18 0.45
CA VAL A 84 -13.57 -7.43 1.87
C VAL A 84 -13.05 -6.29 2.75
N LEU A 85 -11.88 -5.75 2.41
CA LEU A 85 -11.24 -4.64 3.11
C LEU A 85 -11.21 -3.41 2.21
N LYS A 86 -11.54 -2.24 2.75
CA LYS A 86 -11.39 -0.97 2.02
C LYS A 86 -9.92 -0.62 1.91
N PHE A 87 -9.53 -0.04 0.77
CA PHE A 87 -8.14 0.34 0.51
C PHE A 87 -7.62 1.36 1.54
N GLU A 88 -8.37 2.43 1.79
CA GLU A 88 -8.03 3.45 2.81
C GLU A 88 -7.76 2.82 4.19
N ASP A 89 -8.59 1.88 4.64
CA ASP A 89 -8.42 1.19 5.93
C ASP A 89 -7.17 0.30 5.92
N ALA A 90 -6.88 -0.37 4.81
CA ALA A 90 -5.67 -1.18 4.65
C ALA A 90 -4.40 -0.33 4.75
N VAL A 91 -4.37 0.84 4.09
CA VAL A 91 -3.23 1.78 4.13
C VAL A 91 -3.02 2.30 5.55
N LYS A 92 -4.10 2.74 6.21
CA LYS A 92 -4.06 3.20 7.62
C LYS A 92 -3.54 2.12 8.55
N ASN A 93 -4.04 0.90 8.43
CA ASN A 93 -3.58 -0.21 9.27
C ASN A 93 -2.09 -0.51 9.05
N CYS A 94 -1.62 -0.50 7.81
CA CYS A 94 -0.20 -0.71 7.51
C CYS A 94 0.69 0.42 8.07
N ALA A 95 0.23 1.66 8.05
CA ALA A 95 0.97 2.79 8.63
C ALA A 95 0.91 2.81 10.17
N GLN A 96 -0.25 2.50 10.76
CA GLN A 96 -0.46 2.54 12.22
C GLN A 96 0.16 1.36 12.97
N THR A 97 0.26 0.18 12.34
CA THR A 97 0.85 -1.02 12.96
C THR A 97 2.26 -0.76 13.51
N TRP A 98 2.97 0.24 13.00
CA TRP A 98 4.28 0.64 13.52
C TRP A 98 4.25 1.87 14.45
N SER A 99 3.33 2.83 14.25
CA SER A 99 3.25 4.04 15.09
C SER A 99 2.95 3.73 16.57
N ILE A 100 2.31 2.58 16.84
CA ILE A 100 2.11 2.06 18.19
C ILE A 100 3.40 1.35 18.62
N ASP A 101 4.23 2.08 19.37
CA ASP A 101 5.22 1.53 20.29
C ASP A 101 6.48 0.88 19.64
N GLY A 102 7.60 1.62 19.69
CA GLY A 102 8.96 1.11 19.47
C GLY A 102 9.42 -0.01 20.44
N SER A 103 8.49 -0.70 21.09
CA SER A 103 8.70 -1.82 22.00
C SER A 103 7.49 -2.76 22.16
N SER A 104 6.65 -3.06 21.16
CA SER A 104 5.87 -4.32 21.24
C SER A 104 5.20 -4.78 19.95
N LEU A 105 5.55 -5.99 19.53
CA LEU A 105 4.90 -6.81 18.52
C LEU A 105 3.36 -6.84 18.67
N SER A 106 2.64 -6.16 17.76
CA SER A 106 1.40 -6.72 17.24
C SER A 106 1.69 -7.35 15.87
N ARG A 107 2.16 -8.58 16.00
CA ARG A 107 2.42 -9.59 14.98
C ARG A 107 1.27 -9.66 13.95
N TRP A 108 1.53 -9.20 12.73
CA TRP A 108 0.88 -9.75 11.53
C TRP A 108 1.91 -10.60 10.75
N CYS A 109 2.54 -11.53 11.48
CA CYS A 109 2.80 -12.84 10.89
C CYS A 109 1.49 -13.63 11.07
N TRP A 110 1.02 -14.24 10.00
CA TRP A 110 0.28 -15.50 10.12
C TRP A 110 0.99 -16.44 11.11
#